data_AF-A0A5K3FNW4-F1
#
_entry.id   AF-A0A5K3FNW4-F1
#
_cell.length_a   1.000
_cell.length_b   1.000
_cell.length_c   1.000
_cell.angle_alpha   90.00
_cell.angle_beta   90.00
_cell.angle_gamma   90.00
#
_symmetry.space_group_name_H-M   'P 1'
#
loop_
_entity.id
_entity.type
_entity.pdbx_description
1 polymer ?
#
loop_
_entity_poly.entity_id
_entity_poly.type
_entity_poly.pdbx_seq_one_letter_code
_entity_poly.pdbx_strand_id
1 'polypeptide(L)'
;MPIVKSFPPFKYRDSVTLRSWFKFENEYIIMNHSVFHAAAPLRKQYIRAISYLSGYIVRKTGPDSCFFGFVTQSDPRGKFPSWAVNRVAQIIAPKTVAMLIKAARAYPEWKAKNTPTMKPWIFPEQNKLAPLNLSDVCSAPDVKIDATDEEEGCQVTDVAPPIVPDDAISEPCGGDSDGLVEEDTVANNATPASSPAQTPITIG
;
A
#
# COMPACT_ATOMS: atom_id res chain seq x y z
N MET A 1 13.09 -2.56 2.28
CA MET A 1 13.12 -1.94 0.92
C MET A 1 12.32 -2.76 -0.08
N PRO A 2 11.04 -2.45 -0.26
CA PRO A 2 10.26 -2.93 -1.39
C PRO A 2 10.83 -2.41 -2.72
N ILE A 3 10.65 -3.18 -3.80
CA ILE A 3 11.02 -2.80 -5.17
C ILE A 3 9.76 -2.81 -6.02
N VAL A 4 9.45 -1.67 -6.66
CA VAL A 4 8.36 -1.54 -7.61
C VAL A 4 8.93 -1.73 -9.02
N LYS A 5 8.52 -2.81 -9.69
CA LYS A 5 8.86 -3.04 -11.09
C LYS A 5 8.19 -1.97 -11.95
N SER A 6 8.95 -1.42 -12.89
CA SER A 6 8.46 -0.48 -13.91
C SER A 6 8.46 -1.18 -15.27
N PHE A 7 7.62 -0.72 -16.19
CA PHE A 7 7.64 -1.20 -17.57
C PHE A 7 8.86 -0.63 -18.32
N PRO A 8 9.51 -1.40 -19.22
CA PRO A 8 10.57 -0.87 -20.08
C PRO A 8 10.07 0.32 -20.93
N PRO A 9 10.88 1.35 -21.20
CA PRO A 9 12.31 1.48 -20.89
C PRO A 9 12.62 2.05 -19.49
N PHE A 10 11.61 2.23 -18.63
CA PHE A 10 11.79 2.94 -17.36
C PHE A 10 12.48 2.07 -16.28
N LYS A 11 13.44 2.66 -15.55
CA LYS A 11 14.13 2.01 -14.41
C LYS A 11 13.16 1.57 -13.31
N TYR A 12 13.53 0.55 -12.54
CA TYR A 12 12.76 0.12 -11.38
C TYR A 12 12.82 1.16 -10.26
N ARG A 13 11.80 1.18 -9.40
CA ARG A 13 11.72 2.10 -8.25
C ARG A 13 12.00 1.37 -6.95
N ASP A 14 12.68 2.02 -6.01
CA ASP A 14 12.74 1.61 -4.62
C ASP A 14 12.17 2.71 -3.71
N SER A 15 11.76 2.34 -2.50
CA SER A 15 11.36 3.28 -1.47
C SER A 15 11.84 2.79 -0.09
N VAL A 16 11.98 3.75 0.82
CA VAL A 16 12.28 3.55 2.23
C VAL A 16 11.19 4.31 2.97
N THR A 17 10.47 3.65 3.87
CA THR A 17 9.30 4.25 4.54
C THR A 17 9.36 4.13 6.05
N LEU A 18 8.97 5.19 6.73
CA LEU A 18 8.65 5.14 8.16
C LEU A 18 7.16 4.87 8.28
N ARG A 19 6.80 3.76 8.96
CA ARG A 19 5.40 3.35 9.13
C ARG A 19 5.02 3.37 10.61
N SER A 20 3.84 3.92 10.88
CA SER A 20 3.17 3.86 12.16
C SER A 20 1.74 3.33 11.99
N TRP A 21 1.18 2.78 13.05
CA TRP A 21 -0.21 2.32 13.09
C TRP A 21 -0.82 2.62 14.44
N PHE A 22 -2.13 2.91 14.42
CA PHE A 22 -2.94 3.27 15.57
C PHE A 22 -4.21 2.43 15.57
N LYS A 23 -4.56 1.92 16.76
CA LYS A 23 -5.82 1.24 17.02
C LYS A 23 -6.70 2.14 17.88
N PHE A 24 -7.84 2.53 17.33
CA PHE A 24 -8.96 3.11 18.07
C PHE A 24 -9.96 1.99 18.40
N GLU A 25 -11.07 2.34 19.06
CA GLU A 25 -12.09 1.36 19.46
C GLU A 25 -12.72 0.63 18.26
N ASN A 26 -13.13 1.39 17.23
CA ASN A 26 -13.81 0.88 16.03
C ASN A 26 -12.99 1.05 14.74
N GLU A 27 -11.77 1.57 14.82
CA GLU A 27 -10.95 1.93 13.65
C GLU A 27 -9.49 1.52 13.81
N TYR A 28 -8.87 1.12 12.70
CA TYR A 28 -7.43 0.91 12.58
C TYR A 28 -6.90 1.85 11.51
N ILE A 29 -5.88 2.62 11.83
CA ILE A 29 -5.19 3.51 10.89
C ILE A 29 -3.74 3.04 10.75
N ILE A 30 -3.26 2.90 9.52
CA ILE A 30 -1.85 2.63 9.22
C ILE A 30 -1.39 3.76 8.29
N MET A 31 -0.32 4.46 8.64
CA MET A 31 0.23 5.55 7.82
C MET A 31 1.72 5.35 7.60
N ASN A 32 2.20 5.74 6.42
CA ASN A 32 3.61 5.82 6.11
C ASN A 32 3.93 7.05 5.25
N HIS A 33 5.17 7.49 5.36
CA HIS A 33 5.79 8.44 4.44
C HIS A 33 7.23 7.99 4.16
N SER A 34 7.83 8.52 3.10
CA SER A 34 9.21 8.25 2.75
C SER A 34 10.18 8.96 3.70
N VAL A 35 11.23 8.25 4.10
CA VAL A 35 12.34 8.78 4.89
C VAL A 35 13.67 8.42 4.23
N PHE A 36 14.69 9.20 4.53
CA PHE A 36 16.07 8.95 4.12
C PHE A 36 16.79 8.33 5.30
N HIS A 37 17.43 7.17 5.12
CA HIS A 37 18.05 6.42 6.21
C HIS A 37 19.48 6.03 5.82
N ALA A 38 20.45 6.25 6.71
CA ALA A 38 21.87 6.07 6.42
C ALA A 38 22.23 4.65 5.93
N ALA A 39 21.60 3.63 6.49
CA ALA A 39 21.74 2.23 6.05
C ALA A 39 21.00 1.89 4.72
N ALA A 40 20.30 2.85 4.11
CA ALA A 40 19.49 2.68 2.90
C ALA A 40 19.77 3.75 1.80
N PRO A 41 21.06 3.96 1.43
CA PRO A 41 21.45 4.99 0.47
C PRO A 41 20.86 4.73 -0.92
N LEU A 42 21.00 5.71 -1.80
CA LEU A 42 20.62 5.62 -3.20
C LEU A 42 21.43 4.55 -3.95
N ARG A 43 20.77 3.91 -4.91
CA ARG A 43 21.32 2.80 -5.69
C ARG A 43 21.13 3.11 -7.18
N LYS A 44 22.21 3.23 -7.95
CA LYS A 44 22.21 3.74 -9.36
C LYS A 44 21.23 3.01 -10.30
N GLN A 45 20.90 1.76 -10.00
CA GLN A 45 19.97 0.90 -10.75
C GLN A 45 18.49 1.14 -10.42
N TYR A 46 18.18 1.91 -9.37
CA TYR A 46 16.81 2.26 -8.95
C TYR A 46 16.60 3.77 -8.95
N ILE A 47 15.35 4.19 -9.18
CA ILE A 47 14.90 5.55 -8.89
C ILE A 47 14.22 5.51 -7.51
N ARG A 48 14.64 6.37 -6.58
CA ARG A 48 14.03 6.49 -5.26
C ARG A 48 12.70 7.22 -5.38
N ALA A 49 11.59 6.46 -5.31
CA ALA A 49 10.25 7.03 -5.26
C ALA A 49 9.98 7.63 -3.89
N ILE A 50 9.19 8.72 -3.86
CA ILE A 50 8.81 9.45 -2.65
C ILE A 50 7.32 9.24 -2.40
N SER A 51 6.97 8.62 -1.26
CA SER A 51 5.62 8.67 -0.70
C SER A 51 5.56 9.87 0.24
N TYR A 52 4.88 10.94 -0.16
CA TYR A 52 4.65 12.09 0.73
C TYR A 52 3.70 11.69 1.87
N LEU A 53 2.66 10.94 1.51
CA LEU A 53 1.73 10.30 2.42
C LEU A 53 1.16 9.06 1.74
N SER A 54 1.15 7.92 2.42
CA SER A 54 0.22 6.83 2.11
C SER A 54 -0.41 6.34 3.40
N GLY A 55 -1.69 5.96 3.35
CA GLY A 55 -2.40 5.51 4.53
C GLY A 55 -3.60 4.63 4.23
N TYR A 56 -3.90 3.76 5.19
CA TYR A 56 -5.03 2.85 5.20
C TYR A 56 -5.87 3.14 6.43
N ILE A 57 -7.19 3.16 6.27
CA ILE A 57 -8.16 3.18 7.36
C ILE A 57 -9.10 1.98 7.23
N VAL A 58 -9.27 1.23 8.31
CA VAL A 58 -10.23 0.13 8.42
C VAL A 58 -11.19 0.47 9.55
N ARG A 59 -12.46 0.75 9.21
CA ARG A 59 -13.53 1.04 10.19
C ARG A 59 -14.49 -0.14 10.23
N LYS A 60 -14.79 -0.66 11.42
CA LYS A 60 -15.80 -1.71 11.60
C LYS A 60 -17.19 -1.16 11.25
N THR A 61 -17.95 -1.88 10.43
CA THR A 61 -19.34 -1.53 10.04
C THR A 61 -20.38 -2.56 10.48
N GLY A 62 -19.93 -3.74 10.92
CA GLY A 62 -20.76 -4.83 11.43
C GLY A 62 -19.90 -5.94 12.01
N PRO A 63 -20.46 -7.11 12.37
CA PRO A 63 -19.69 -8.26 12.84
C PRO A 63 -18.64 -8.70 11.81
N ASP A 64 -19.07 -8.92 10.57
CA ASP A 64 -18.27 -9.45 9.45
C ASP A 64 -18.08 -8.44 8.30
N SER A 65 -18.25 -7.14 8.59
CA SER A 65 -18.10 -6.07 7.59
C SER A 65 -17.25 -4.90 8.09
N CYS A 66 -16.51 -4.31 7.16
CA CYS A 66 -15.74 -3.09 7.41
C CYS A 66 -15.75 -2.16 6.18
N PHE A 67 -15.58 -0.87 6.45
CA PHE A 67 -15.16 0.11 5.46
C PHE A 67 -13.63 0.10 5.37
N PHE A 68 -13.11 0.05 4.15
CA PHE A 68 -11.69 0.20 3.84
C PHE A 68 -11.47 1.47 3.03
N GLY A 69 -10.69 2.41 3.58
CA GLY A 69 -10.21 3.59 2.87
C GLY A 69 -8.72 3.50 2.61
N PHE A 70 -8.29 3.93 1.43
CA PHE A 70 -6.88 4.07 1.07
C PHE A 70 -6.63 5.46 0.50
N VAL A 71 -5.59 6.13 0.97
CA VAL A 71 -5.12 7.41 0.45
C VAL A 71 -3.63 7.30 0.11
N THR A 72 -3.21 7.89 -1.00
CA THR A 72 -1.79 8.00 -1.32
C THR A 72 -1.49 9.23 -2.17
N GLN A 73 -0.40 9.90 -1.83
CA GLN A 73 0.24 10.95 -2.60
C GLN A 73 1.71 10.53 -2.74
N SER A 74 2.08 10.09 -3.94
CA SER A 74 3.40 9.52 -4.22
C SER A 74 3.93 10.01 -5.56
N ASP A 75 5.20 10.38 -5.57
CA ASP A 75 5.96 10.71 -6.76
C ASP A 75 6.90 9.53 -7.11
N PRO A 76 6.69 8.84 -8.25
CA PRO A 76 7.57 7.77 -8.71
C PRO A 76 8.93 8.26 -9.23
N ARG A 77 9.11 9.57 -9.37
CA ARG A 77 10.26 10.34 -9.90
C ARG A 77 10.72 9.93 -11.29
N GLY A 78 11.62 10.72 -11.88
CA GLY A 78 12.11 10.54 -13.25
C GLY A 78 11.09 10.97 -14.30
N LYS A 79 11.28 10.50 -15.54
CA LYS A 79 10.55 10.94 -16.75
C LYS A 79 9.09 10.43 -16.84
N PHE A 80 8.29 10.51 -15.77
CA PHE A 80 6.86 10.21 -15.75
C PHE A 80 6.01 11.49 -15.66
N PRO A 81 5.14 11.80 -16.65
CA PRO A 81 4.20 12.91 -16.56
C PRO A 81 3.18 12.73 -15.43
N SER A 82 2.78 13.83 -14.79
CA SER A 82 1.85 13.83 -13.66
C SER A 82 0.49 13.24 -14.04
N TRP A 83 -0.01 13.55 -15.24
CA TRP A 83 -1.27 12.99 -15.74
C TRP A 83 -1.20 11.46 -15.90
N ALA A 84 -0.05 10.92 -16.32
CA ALA A 84 0.15 9.49 -16.55
C ALA A 84 0.18 8.73 -15.21
N VAL A 85 0.86 9.28 -14.20
CA VAL A 85 0.86 8.73 -12.82
C VAL A 85 -0.56 8.66 -12.28
N ASN A 86 -1.33 9.75 -12.40
CA ASN A 86 -2.71 9.82 -11.94
C ASN A 86 -3.64 8.82 -12.67
N ARG A 87 -3.52 8.71 -14.00
CA ARG A 87 -4.30 7.75 -14.80
C ARG A 87 -3.98 6.30 -14.46
N VAL A 88 -2.70 5.97 -14.27
CA VAL A 88 -2.27 4.62 -13.87
C VAL A 88 -2.75 4.28 -12.45
N ALA A 89 -2.70 5.25 -11.51
CA ALA A 89 -3.20 5.05 -10.15
C ALA A 89 -4.70 4.70 -10.13
N GLN A 90 -5.53 5.38 -10.93
CA GLN A 90 -6.96 5.09 -11.09
C GLN A 90 -7.24 3.65 -11.57
N ILE A 91 -6.37 3.09 -12.42
CA ILE A 91 -6.54 1.73 -12.97
C ILE A 91 -6.02 0.65 -11.98
N ILE A 92 -4.93 0.95 -11.26
CA ILE A 92 -4.30 -0.01 -10.34
C ILE A 92 -5.04 -0.10 -9.01
N ALA A 93 -5.57 1.02 -8.48
CA ALA A 93 -6.19 1.02 -7.15
C ALA A 93 -7.37 0.03 -7.00
N PRO A 94 -8.37 -0.05 -7.92
CA PRO A 94 -9.46 -1.02 -7.80
C PRO A 94 -8.96 -2.48 -7.85
N LYS A 95 -7.98 -2.78 -8.71
CA LYS A 95 -7.38 -4.12 -8.83
C LYS A 95 -6.66 -4.52 -7.53
N THR A 96 -5.92 -3.59 -6.93
CA THR A 96 -5.25 -3.79 -5.64
C THR A 96 -6.25 -4.03 -4.51
N VAL A 97 -7.36 -3.28 -4.46
CA VAL A 97 -8.42 -3.49 -3.46
C VAL A 97 -9.09 -4.86 -3.64
N ALA A 98 -9.39 -5.27 -4.87
CA ALA A 98 -9.96 -6.60 -5.14
C ALA A 98 -9.02 -7.74 -4.70
N MET A 99 -7.71 -7.61 -4.96
CA MET A 99 -6.71 -8.56 -4.47
C MET A 99 -6.61 -8.57 -2.94
N LEU A 100 -6.69 -7.41 -2.28
CA LEU A 100 -6.70 -7.30 -0.83
C LEU A 100 -7.91 -7.99 -0.20
N ILE A 101 -9.11 -7.81 -0.77
CA ILE A 101 -10.34 -8.49 -0.32
C ILE A 101 -10.19 -10.02 -0.42
N LYS A 102 -9.66 -10.52 -1.54
CA LYS A 102 -9.38 -11.95 -1.72
C LYS A 102 -8.36 -12.47 -0.68
N ALA A 103 -7.28 -11.73 -0.45
CA ALA A 103 -6.26 -12.08 0.54
C ALA A 103 -6.79 -12.05 1.98
N ALA A 104 -7.63 -11.07 2.33
CA ALA A 104 -8.25 -10.95 3.64
C ALA A 104 -9.18 -12.13 3.96
N ARG A 105 -9.98 -12.59 2.99
CA ARG A 105 -10.83 -13.79 3.13
C ARG A 105 -10.02 -15.08 3.33
N ALA A 106 -8.90 -15.23 2.63
CA ALA A 106 -8.01 -16.38 2.77
C ALA A 106 -7.07 -16.32 4.00
N TYR A 107 -6.97 -15.17 4.67
CA TYR A 107 -6.00 -14.93 5.74
C TYR A 107 -6.17 -15.85 6.96
N PRO A 108 -7.37 -16.16 7.48
CA PRO A 108 -7.52 -17.02 8.66
C PRO A 108 -6.92 -18.42 8.47
N GLU A 109 -7.25 -19.08 7.35
CA GLU A 109 -6.71 -20.40 7.00
C GLU A 109 -5.19 -20.39 6.80
N TRP A 110 -4.70 -19.37 6.09
CA TRP A 110 -3.26 -19.19 5.90
C TRP A 110 -2.55 -18.98 7.24
N LYS A 111 -3.10 -18.13 8.11
CA LYS A 111 -2.49 -17.78 9.39
C LYS A 111 -2.50 -18.94 10.38
N ALA A 112 -3.52 -19.79 10.36
CA ALA A 112 -3.56 -21.04 11.13
C ALA A 112 -2.35 -21.94 10.83
N LYS A 113 -1.90 -21.97 9.58
CA LYS A 113 -0.76 -22.77 9.09
C LYS A 113 0.59 -22.04 9.21
N ASN A 114 0.63 -20.74 9.52
CA ASN A 114 1.82 -19.89 9.46
C ASN A 114 2.06 -19.13 10.78
N THR A 115 2.51 -19.87 11.80
CA THR A 115 2.79 -19.38 13.17
C THR A 115 1.63 -18.53 13.72
N PRO A 116 0.46 -19.13 14.04
CA PRO A 116 -0.78 -18.39 14.31
C PRO A 116 -0.70 -17.41 15.48
N THR A 117 0.12 -17.71 16.49
CA THR A 117 0.33 -16.90 17.69
C THR A 117 1.18 -15.65 17.46
N MET A 118 2.04 -15.64 16.44
CA MET A 118 2.95 -14.53 16.15
C MET A 118 2.22 -13.41 15.40
N LYS A 119 1.88 -12.33 16.12
CA LYS A 119 1.21 -11.12 15.62
C LYS A 119 1.85 -9.86 16.26
N PRO A 120 3.14 -9.55 15.96
CA PRO A 120 3.87 -8.44 16.60
C PRO A 120 3.26 -7.05 16.40
N TRP A 121 2.36 -6.88 15.43
CA TRP A 121 1.57 -5.65 15.22
C TRP A 121 0.42 -5.48 16.23
N ILE A 122 0.01 -6.55 16.94
CA ILE A 122 -0.95 -6.56 18.05
C ILE A 122 -0.21 -6.66 19.40
N PHE A 123 0.89 -7.42 19.43
CA PHE A 123 1.66 -7.81 20.60
C PHE A 123 3.12 -7.33 20.46
N PRO A 124 3.44 -6.06 20.78
CA PRO A 124 4.74 -5.46 20.49
C PRO A 124 5.94 -6.19 21.10
N GLU A 125 5.75 -6.89 22.22
CA GLU A 125 6.75 -7.73 22.88
C GLU A 125 7.24 -8.91 22.02
N GLN A 126 6.49 -9.28 20.98
CA GLN A 126 6.90 -10.29 19.99
C GLN A 126 7.81 -9.73 18.88
N ASN A 127 8.04 -8.40 18.86
CA ASN A 127 8.86 -7.76 17.85
C ASN A 127 10.35 -8.08 18.06
N LYS A 128 11.03 -8.50 16.98
CA LYS A 128 12.46 -8.85 16.97
C LYS A 128 13.32 -7.84 16.19
N LEU A 129 12.72 -6.77 15.70
CA LEU A 129 13.43 -5.72 14.97
C LEU A 129 14.22 -4.84 15.93
N ALA A 130 15.39 -4.37 15.49
CA ALA A 130 16.16 -3.39 16.24
C ALA A 130 15.37 -2.08 16.39
N PRO A 131 15.44 -1.39 17.54
CA PRO A 131 14.87 -0.04 17.70
C PRO A 131 15.45 0.92 16.66
N LEU A 132 14.62 1.83 16.15
CA LEU A 132 15.07 2.88 15.25
C LEU A 132 15.94 3.90 16.00
N ASN A 133 17.16 4.10 15.53
CA ASN A 133 17.96 5.24 15.91
C ASN A 133 17.60 6.47 15.05
N LEU A 134 17.11 7.53 15.68
CA LEU A 134 16.65 8.73 14.97
C LEU A 134 17.79 9.53 14.33
N SER A 135 19.05 9.38 14.79
CA SER A 135 20.20 10.03 14.12
C SER A 135 20.47 9.48 12.73
N ASP A 136 20.01 8.26 12.45
CA ASP A 136 20.24 7.57 11.18
C ASP A 136 19.19 7.95 10.13
N VAL A 137 18.18 8.75 10.51
CA VAL A 137 17.16 9.32 9.63
C VAL A 137 17.61 10.72 9.18
N CYS A 138 18.06 10.85 7.94
CA CYS A 138 18.55 12.12 7.40
C CYS A 138 17.38 13.12 7.23
N SER A 139 17.57 14.35 7.72
CA SER A 139 16.56 15.42 7.64
C SER A 139 16.34 15.96 6.22
N ALA A 140 17.30 15.71 5.32
CA ALA A 140 17.25 16.10 3.92
C ALA A 140 17.46 14.86 3.01
N PRO A 141 16.94 14.88 1.77
CA PRO A 141 17.22 13.84 0.79
C PRO A 141 18.67 13.91 0.30
N ASP A 142 19.25 12.75 0.00
CA ASP A 142 20.54 12.63 -0.70
C ASP A 142 20.49 13.08 -2.19
N VAL A 143 19.36 13.64 -2.66
CA VAL A 143 19.14 14.18 -4.02
C VAL A 143 18.41 15.51 -3.94
N LYS A 144 18.75 16.47 -4.81
CA LYS A 144 17.86 17.62 -5.05
C LYS A 144 16.47 17.14 -5.46
N ILE A 145 15.42 17.63 -4.80
CA ILE A 145 14.03 17.36 -5.21
C ILE A 145 13.67 18.24 -6.41
N ASP A 146 14.19 19.47 -6.46
CA ASP A 146 13.77 20.54 -7.38
C ASP A 146 14.54 20.58 -8.71
N ALA A 147 14.94 19.42 -9.24
CA ALA A 147 15.48 19.31 -10.59
C ALA A 147 14.59 18.39 -11.42
N THR A 148 13.88 19.00 -12.38
CA THR A 148 13.46 18.31 -13.59
C THR A 148 14.69 17.65 -14.19
N ASP A 149 14.64 16.34 -14.48
CA ASP A 149 15.80 15.60 -15.01
C ASP A 149 16.11 16.01 -16.47
N GLU A 150 16.70 17.20 -16.64
CA GLU A 150 17.24 17.72 -17.90
C GLU A 150 18.56 17.03 -18.26
N GLU A 151 18.48 15.74 -18.59
CA GLU A 151 19.40 15.12 -19.54
C GLU A 151 18.65 14.85 -20.86
N GLU A 152 19.29 15.23 -21.96
CA GLU A 152 18.69 15.49 -23.27
C GLU A 152 17.80 14.35 -23.82
N GLY A 153 16.80 14.74 -24.63
CA GLY A 153 16.17 13.84 -25.59
C GLY A 153 15.00 12.96 -25.07
N CYS A 154 13.90 13.58 -24.64
CA CYS A 154 12.54 13.25 -25.10
C CYS A 154 11.54 14.23 -24.46
N GLN A 155 10.89 15.10 -25.24
CA GLN A 155 9.85 15.98 -24.72
C GLN A 155 8.55 15.18 -24.53
N VAL A 156 8.23 14.83 -23.29
CA VAL A 156 6.91 14.26 -22.96
C VAL A 156 6.02 15.39 -22.48
N THR A 157 4.94 15.66 -23.20
CA THR A 157 4.01 16.74 -22.86
C THR A 157 3.17 16.38 -21.63
N ASP A 158 2.97 17.33 -20.72
CA ASP A 158 2.10 17.15 -19.54
C ASP A 158 0.60 17.37 -19.88
N VAL A 159 0.25 17.33 -21.16
CA VAL A 159 -1.14 17.41 -21.65
C VAL A 159 -1.70 16.00 -21.74
N ALA A 160 -2.75 15.72 -20.96
CA ALA A 160 -3.45 14.45 -21.00
C ALA A 160 -4.10 14.24 -22.40
N PRO A 161 -3.91 13.06 -23.04
CA PRO A 161 -4.62 12.73 -24.28
C PRO A 161 -6.14 12.72 -24.10
N PRO A 162 -6.92 13.01 -25.16
CA PRO A 162 -8.39 12.93 -25.11
C PRO A 162 -8.88 11.54 -24.68
N ILE A 163 -9.93 11.51 -23.87
CA ILE A 163 -10.55 10.27 -23.40
C ILE A 163 -11.39 9.68 -24.54
N VAL A 164 -10.97 8.53 -25.06
CA VAL A 164 -11.80 7.70 -25.96
C VAL A 164 -12.65 6.76 -25.09
N PRO A 165 -13.98 6.65 -25.29
CA PRO A 165 -14.82 5.67 -24.62
C PRO A 165 -14.41 4.23 -24.97
N ASP A 166 -14.49 3.33 -23.99
CA ASP A 166 -13.99 1.95 -24.06
C ASP A 166 -15.09 0.97 -24.55
N ASP A 167 -15.65 1.25 -25.73
CA ASP A 167 -16.74 0.48 -26.36
C ASP A 167 -16.29 -0.17 -27.70
N ALA A 168 -15.32 -1.09 -27.67
CA ALA A 168 -15.00 -1.94 -28.85
C ALA A 168 -14.13 -3.21 -28.60
N ILE A 169 -14.34 -4.00 -27.54
CA ILE A 169 -13.97 -5.44 -27.58
C ILE A 169 -15.05 -6.30 -26.91
N SER A 170 -16.05 -6.67 -27.71
CA SER A 170 -17.01 -7.74 -27.39
C SER A 170 -16.80 -8.92 -28.34
N GLU A 171 -16.66 -10.14 -27.81
CA GLU A 171 -17.35 -11.38 -28.24
C GLU A 171 -16.83 -12.60 -27.41
N PRO A 172 -17.60 -13.71 -27.30
CA PRO A 172 -17.55 -14.57 -26.10
C PRO A 172 -17.31 -16.08 -26.35
N CYS A 173 -17.11 -16.83 -25.26
CA CYS A 173 -17.43 -18.26 -25.03
C CYS A 173 -17.47 -18.43 -23.49
N GLY A 174 -18.56 -18.86 -22.84
CA GLY A 174 -19.12 -20.21 -22.87
C GLY A 174 -18.26 -21.17 -22.03
N GLY A 175 -18.67 -21.79 -20.92
CA GLY A 175 -19.93 -21.82 -20.18
C GLY A 175 -20.20 -23.24 -19.65
N ASP A 176 -20.49 -23.43 -18.36
CA ASP A 176 -21.53 -24.35 -17.83
C ASP A 176 -21.73 -24.22 -16.29
N SER A 177 -22.87 -24.75 -15.84
CA SER A 177 -23.43 -25.10 -14.51
C SER A 177 -22.45 -25.47 -13.35
N ASP A 178 -22.84 -25.52 -12.06
CA ASP A 178 -24.11 -25.98 -11.46
C ASP A 178 -24.29 -25.64 -9.95
N GLY A 179 -25.51 -25.83 -9.39
CA GLY A 179 -25.71 -26.21 -7.96
C GLY A 179 -25.94 -25.15 -6.85
N LEU A 180 -27.10 -25.25 -6.16
CA LEU A 180 -27.55 -24.46 -5.00
C LEU A 180 -27.30 -25.14 -3.63
N VAL A 181 -27.44 -24.40 -2.51
CA VAL A 181 -28.28 -24.70 -1.29
C VAL A 181 -27.99 -23.70 -0.13
N GLU A 182 -29.03 -23.26 0.59
CA GLU A 182 -29.02 -22.41 1.82
C GLU A 182 -28.88 -23.27 3.11
N GLU A 183 -28.29 -22.83 4.24
CA GLU A 183 -28.89 -22.23 5.48
C GLU A 183 -27.83 -22.37 6.65
N ASP A 184 -27.90 -21.82 7.87
CA ASP A 184 -28.36 -20.51 8.43
C ASP A 184 -27.91 -20.37 9.95
N THR A 185 -28.20 -19.21 10.57
CA THR A 185 -28.41 -18.87 12.02
C THR A 185 -27.33 -18.96 13.13
N VAL A 186 -26.78 -17.77 13.46
CA VAL A 186 -26.78 -17.08 14.79
C VAL A 186 -26.23 -17.72 16.09
N ALA A 187 -25.28 -17.01 16.74
CA ALA A 187 -25.34 -16.64 18.19
C ALA A 187 -24.32 -15.54 18.59
N ASN A 188 -24.70 -14.61 19.47
CA ASN A 188 -23.88 -13.49 19.97
C ASN A 188 -23.23 -13.78 21.35
N ASN A 189 -22.16 -13.06 21.71
CA ASN A 189 -22.06 -12.30 22.98
C ASN A 189 -20.82 -11.40 23.06
N ALA A 190 -20.89 -10.32 23.84
CA ALA A 190 -19.86 -9.28 23.96
C ALA A 190 -19.72 -8.71 25.38
N THR A 191 -18.50 -8.33 25.80
CA THR A 191 -18.19 -7.40 26.94
C THR A 191 -16.70 -6.97 26.86
N PRO A 192 -16.19 -5.95 27.59
CA PRO A 192 -15.81 -4.69 26.95
C PRO A 192 -14.31 -4.31 27.06
N ALA A 193 -14.00 -3.09 26.61
CA ALA A 193 -12.67 -2.59 26.26
C ALA A 193 -11.71 -2.23 27.42
N SER A 194 -10.42 -2.15 27.09
CA SER A 194 -9.38 -1.44 27.84
C SER A 194 -8.57 -0.53 26.91
N SER A 195 -8.03 0.56 27.46
CA SER A 195 -7.43 1.71 26.75
C SER A 195 -6.23 1.34 25.84
N PRO A 196 -6.07 1.98 24.66
CA PRO A 196 -4.94 1.69 23.77
C PRO A 196 -3.64 2.35 24.26
N ALA A 197 -2.65 1.52 24.58
CA ALA A 197 -1.25 1.95 24.74
C ALA A 197 -0.63 2.35 23.38
N GLN A 198 0.30 3.31 23.41
CA GLN A 198 1.00 3.77 22.20
C GLN A 198 1.92 2.67 21.62
N THR A 199 1.80 2.43 20.32
CA THR A 199 2.49 1.34 19.59
C THR A 199 3.79 1.82 18.91
N PRO A 200 4.81 0.95 18.78
CA PRO A 200 6.14 1.35 18.29
C PRO A 200 6.20 1.59 16.78
N ILE A 201 7.04 2.55 16.38
CA ILE A 201 7.30 2.94 14.99
C ILE A 201 8.25 1.92 14.33
N THR A 202 8.03 1.57 13.06
CA THR A 202 8.86 0.59 12.32
C THR A 202 9.18 1.08 10.90
N ILE A 203 10.41 0.85 10.42
CA ILE A 203 10.82 1.11 9.02
C ILE A 203 10.51 -0.09 8.11
N GLY A 204 10.09 0.16 6.86
CA GLY A 204 9.87 -0.83 5.79
C GLY A 204 10.49 -0.45 4.44
#